data_AF-A0A822FCL7-F1
#
_entry.id   AF-A0A822FCL7-F1
#
_cell.length_a   1.000
_cell.length_b   1.000
_cell.length_c   1.000
_cell.angle_alpha   90.00
_cell.angle_beta   90.00
_cell.angle_gamma   90.00
#
_symmetry.space_group_name_H-M   'P 1'
#
loop_
_entity.id
_entity.type
_entity.pdbx_description
1 polymer ?
#
loop_
_entity_poly.entity_id
_entity_poly.type
_entity_poly.pdbx_seq_one_letter_code
_entity_poly.pdbx_strand_id
1 'polypeptide(L)'
;NEDWNEFNDINKIIIHQPIRTEYHIAFPYLYNSSSYKLYLSWYHIPNVVFIKTEDPDLPAFYFDPLLNPITQHHIIKCINVQIDDNDEFILPEKFQPLYTENTTNGITLLWVSRPFNLSFWSNTTWN
;
A
#
# COMPACT_ATOMS: atom_id res chain seq x y z
N ASN A 1 43.38 16.75 3.66
CA ASN A 1 43.99 17.40 2.48
C ASN A 1 43.33 16.90 1.21
N GLU A 2 42.03 17.18 1.03
CA GLU A 2 41.21 16.76 -0.14
C GLU A 2 40.40 17.93 -0.72
N ASP A 3 40.71 19.17 -0.33
CA ASP A 3 39.87 20.33 -0.66
C ASP A 3 40.02 20.82 -2.11
N TRP A 4 40.98 20.28 -2.87
CA TRP A 4 41.19 20.57 -4.29
C TRP A 4 41.27 19.26 -5.08
N ASN A 5 40.21 18.96 -5.84
CA ASN A 5 40.14 17.85 -6.78
C ASN A 5 39.67 18.37 -8.15
N GLU A 6 40.09 17.75 -9.25
CA GLU A 6 39.70 18.11 -10.62
C GLU A 6 38.16 18.15 -10.81
N PHE A 7 37.46 17.33 -10.04
CA PHE A 7 35.99 17.23 -10.04
C PHE A 7 35.28 18.25 -9.12
N ASN A 8 35.98 18.84 -8.16
CA ASN A 8 35.40 19.80 -7.20
C ASN A 8 35.66 21.27 -7.59
N ASP A 9 36.09 21.54 -8.84
CA ASP A 9 36.35 22.89 -9.34
C ASP A 9 35.05 23.69 -9.49
N ILE A 10 34.95 24.81 -8.80
CA ILE A 10 33.77 25.69 -8.81
C ILE A 10 33.43 26.22 -10.21
N ASN A 11 34.40 26.30 -11.12
CA ASN A 11 34.17 26.76 -12.49
C ASN A 11 33.53 25.69 -13.39
N LYS A 12 33.53 24.43 -12.94
CA LYS A 12 33.01 23.28 -13.68
C LYS A 12 31.70 22.72 -13.09
N ILE A 13 31.38 23.08 -11.84
CA ILE A 13 30.15 22.65 -11.17
C ILE A 13 28.99 23.59 -11.54
N ILE A 14 27.90 23.01 -12.03
CA ILE A 14 26.65 23.73 -12.29
C ILE A 14 25.71 23.54 -11.10
N ILE A 15 25.37 24.63 -10.40
CA ILE A 15 24.47 24.59 -9.25
C ILE A 15 23.09 25.12 -9.65
N HIS A 16 22.16 24.22 -9.93
CA HIS A 16 20.75 24.56 -10.13
C HIS A 16 19.97 24.57 -8.81
N GLN A 17 20.17 23.55 -7.99
CA GLN A 17 19.58 23.39 -6.67
C GLN A 17 20.66 22.88 -5.71
N PRO A 18 20.75 23.43 -4.49
CA PRO A 18 21.71 22.94 -3.52
C PRO A 18 21.35 21.51 -3.11
N ILE A 19 22.37 20.65 -3.04
CA ILE A 19 22.20 19.26 -2.57
C ILE A 19 21.91 19.32 -1.07
N ARG A 20 20.76 18.80 -0.66
CA ARG A 20 20.35 18.76 0.74
C ARG A 20 20.87 17.51 1.44
N THR A 21 20.98 17.57 2.77
CA THR A 21 21.45 16.44 3.59
C THR A 21 20.54 15.22 3.46
N GLU A 22 19.24 15.38 3.19
CA GLU A 22 18.33 14.26 2.94
C GLU A 22 18.73 13.44 1.71
N TYR A 23 19.36 14.05 0.68
CA TYR A 23 19.84 13.33 -0.49
C TYR A 23 21.07 12.47 -0.17
N HIS A 24 21.96 12.96 0.70
CA HIS A 24 23.09 12.19 1.22
C HIS A 24 22.66 10.98 2.05
N ILE A 25 21.49 11.04 2.70
CA ILE A 25 20.93 9.92 3.48
C ILE A 25 20.12 8.97 2.59
N ALA A 26 19.30 9.49 1.68
CA ALA A 26 18.44 8.70 0.79
C ALA A 26 19.25 7.94 -0.28
N PHE A 27 20.29 8.57 -0.82
CA PHE A 27 21.15 8.00 -1.88
C PHE A 27 22.63 8.06 -1.47
N PRO A 28 23.02 7.24 -0.47
CA PRO A 28 24.32 7.37 0.20
C PRO A 28 25.53 7.15 -0.69
N TYR A 29 25.41 6.31 -1.73
CA TYR A 29 26.50 6.02 -2.66
C TYR A 29 26.62 7.02 -3.82
N LEU A 30 25.65 7.93 -3.97
CA LEU A 30 25.62 8.91 -5.07
C LEU A 30 26.20 10.25 -4.64
N TYR A 31 25.80 10.74 -3.46
CA TYR A 31 26.14 12.10 -3.02
C TYR A 31 27.30 12.16 -2.02
N ASN A 32 27.73 11.05 -1.43
CA ASN A 32 28.88 11.03 -0.52
C ASN A 32 30.16 10.60 -1.24
N SER A 33 31.27 11.28 -0.93
CA SER A 33 32.60 10.91 -1.42
C SER A 33 33.15 9.64 -0.74
N SER A 34 32.76 9.38 0.50
CA SER A 34 33.20 8.23 1.30
C SER A 34 32.01 7.51 1.91
N SER A 35 31.77 6.28 1.47
CA SER A 35 30.60 5.47 1.87
C SER A 35 31.00 4.27 2.74
N TYR A 36 31.59 4.52 3.92
CA TYR A 36 31.91 3.45 4.87
C TYR A 36 30.79 3.26 5.91
N LYS A 37 30.45 2.00 6.20
CA LYS A 37 29.45 1.60 7.23
C LYS A 37 28.06 2.24 7.03
N LEU A 38 27.60 2.33 5.78
CA LEU A 38 26.27 2.82 5.45
C LEU A 38 25.29 1.65 5.26
N TYR A 39 24.06 1.84 5.71
CA TYR A 39 22.97 0.91 5.49
C TYR A 39 21.99 1.51 4.47
N LEU A 40 21.53 0.69 3.54
CA LEU A 40 20.49 1.11 2.61
C LEU A 40 19.15 1.20 3.35
N SER A 41 18.47 2.33 3.14
CA SER A 41 17.12 2.53 3.65
C SER A 41 16.10 1.87 2.73
N TRP A 42 14.97 1.44 3.29
CA TRP A 42 13.82 1.05 2.48
C TRP A 42 13.33 2.26 1.67
N TYR A 43 13.22 2.09 0.35
CA TYR A 43 12.87 3.19 -0.55
C TYR A 43 11.38 3.56 -0.46
N HIS A 44 10.51 2.54 -0.47
CA HIS A 44 9.08 2.76 -0.57
C HIS A 44 8.30 1.56 -0.05
N ILE A 45 7.11 1.83 0.48
CA ILE A 45 6.08 0.84 0.82
C ILE A 45 4.82 1.30 0.08
N PRO A 46 4.05 0.40 -0.56
CA PRO A 46 2.81 0.79 -1.21
C PRO A 46 1.91 1.56 -0.25
N ASN A 47 1.36 2.68 -0.71
CA ASN A 47 0.50 3.53 0.11
C ASN A 47 -0.70 2.72 0.59
N VAL A 48 -0.91 2.70 1.91
CA VAL A 48 -2.06 2.06 2.54
C VAL A 48 -3.27 2.97 2.32
N VAL A 49 -4.22 2.51 1.50
CA VAL A 49 -5.48 3.21 1.21
C VAL A 49 -6.61 2.54 1.99
N PHE A 50 -6.56 2.70 3.32
CA PHE A 50 -7.58 2.16 4.22
C PHE A 50 -8.51 3.29 4.68
N ILE A 51 -9.82 3.10 4.54
CA ILE A 51 -10.85 4.03 4.97
C ILE A 51 -11.48 3.50 6.24
N LYS A 52 -11.51 4.32 7.29
CA LYS A 52 -12.15 3.99 8.57
C LYS A 52 -13.62 4.33 8.50
N THR A 53 -14.44 3.37 8.89
CA THR A 53 -15.90 3.52 9.00
C THR A 53 -16.23 4.17 10.34
N GLU A 54 -16.83 5.35 10.31
CA GLU A 54 -17.25 6.06 11.54
C GLU A 54 -18.68 5.69 11.96
N ASP A 55 -19.51 5.26 11.01
CA ASP A 55 -20.91 4.88 11.24
C ASP A 55 -21.08 3.35 11.21
N PRO A 56 -21.43 2.70 12.34
CA PRO A 56 -21.65 1.27 12.41
C PRO A 56 -22.94 0.81 11.72
N ASP A 57 -23.85 1.73 11.38
CA ASP A 57 -25.10 1.40 10.69
C ASP A 57 -24.88 1.16 9.18
N LEU A 58 -23.73 1.57 8.64
CA LEU A 58 -23.35 1.31 7.26
C LEU A 58 -22.88 -0.14 7.07
N PRO A 59 -23.16 -0.76 5.91
CA PRO A 59 -22.74 -2.14 5.66
C PRO A 59 -21.21 -2.23 5.58
N ALA A 60 -20.64 -3.38 5.95
CA ALA A 60 -19.17 -3.56 5.98
C ALA A 60 -18.46 -3.27 4.64
N PHE A 61 -19.16 -3.49 3.53
CA PHE A 61 -18.68 -3.16 2.19
C PHE A 61 -19.63 -2.13 1.57
N TYR A 62 -19.23 -0.86 1.57
CA TYR A 62 -19.92 0.21 0.88
C TYR A 62 -18.94 1.04 0.05
N PHE A 63 -19.48 1.78 -0.93
CA PHE A 63 -18.70 2.72 -1.71
C PHE A 63 -18.60 4.04 -0.94
N ASP A 64 -17.44 4.32 -0.35
CA ASP A 64 -17.24 5.52 0.45
C ASP A 64 -17.19 6.79 -0.44
N PRO A 65 -17.81 7.91 -0.03
CA PRO A 65 -17.76 9.17 -0.77
C PRO A 65 -16.34 9.74 -1.00
N LEU A 66 -15.34 9.32 -0.22
CA LEU A 66 -13.94 9.68 -0.41
C LEU A 66 -13.31 8.96 -1.62
N LEU A 67 -13.93 7.89 -2.12
CA LEU A 67 -13.47 7.17 -3.30
C LEU A 67 -13.90 7.90 -4.58
N ASN A 68 -12.99 7.97 -5.53
CA ASN A 68 -13.30 8.49 -6.85
C ASN A 68 -14.30 7.56 -7.55
N PRO A 69 -15.41 8.08 -8.12
CA PRO A 69 -16.41 7.26 -8.79
C PRO A 69 -15.79 6.52 -9.97
N ILE A 70 -16.16 5.25 -10.13
CA ILE A 70 -15.68 4.44 -11.25
C ILE A 70 -16.47 4.81 -12.50
N THR A 71 -15.76 5.33 -13.49
CA THR A 71 -16.31 5.68 -14.80
C THR A 71 -15.99 4.60 -15.83
N GLN A 72 -17.01 4.01 -16.45
CA GLN A 72 -16.81 3.01 -17.50
C GLN A 72 -16.66 3.71 -18.86
N HIS A 73 -15.43 3.81 -19.37
CA HIS A 73 -15.12 4.47 -20.65
C HIS A 73 -14.92 3.52 -21.84
N HIS A 74 -14.73 2.22 -21.59
CA HIS A 74 -14.49 1.23 -22.65
C HIS A 74 -15.69 0.31 -22.86
N ILE A 75 -16.19 0.27 -24.09
CA ILE A 75 -17.31 -0.59 -24.56
C ILE A 75 -16.73 -1.70 -25.45
N ILE A 76 -15.60 -2.29 -25.06
CA ILE A 76 -15.24 -3.59 -25.65
C ILE A 76 -16.07 -4.59 -24.86
N LYS A 77 -17.23 -4.95 -25.40
CA LYS A 77 -18.03 -6.04 -24.84
C LYS A 77 -17.21 -7.32 -25.02
N CYS A 78 -16.48 -7.71 -23.98
CA CYS A 78 -16.05 -9.09 -23.86
C CYS A 78 -17.30 -9.96 -24.02
N ILE A 79 -17.20 -11.03 -24.81
CA ILE A 79 -18.32 -11.97 -24.98
C ILE A 79 -18.53 -12.62 -23.62
N ASN A 80 -19.48 -12.09 -22.86
CA ASN A 80 -20.00 -12.80 -21.70
C ASN A 80 -20.77 -13.98 -22.27
N VAL A 81 -20.27 -15.19 -22.03
CA VAL A 81 -21.01 -16.42 -22.33
C VAL A 81 -22.24 -16.38 -21.44
N GLN A 82 -23.38 -15.98 -22.00
CA GLN A 82 -24.65 -16.15 -21.34
C GLN A 82 -24.95 -17.64 -21.43
N ILE A 83 -24.92 -18.30 -20.26
CA ILE A 83 -25.36 -19.67 -20.12
C ILE A 83 -26.87 -19.62 -20.36
N ASP A 84 -27.36 -20.48 -21.23
CA ASP A 84 -28.79 -20.60 -21.52
C ASP A 84 -29.50 -21.10 -20.26
N ASP A 85 -30.55 -20.40 -19.80
CA ASP A 85 -31.31 -20.74 -18.58
C ASP A 85 -32.05 -22.09 -18.68
N ASN A 86 -31.88 -22.82 -19.79
CA ASN A 86 -32.40 -24.16 -20.03
C ASN A 86 -31.71 -25.25 -19.18
N ASP A 87 -30.56 -24.96 -18.57
CA ASP A 87 -29.90 -25.87 -17.63
C ASP A 87 -30.45 -25.66 -16.20
N GLU A 88 -31.01 -26.72 -15.60
CA GLU A 88 -31.62 -26.72 -14.25
C GLU A 88 -30.55 -26.66 -13.14
N PHE A 89 -29.88 -25.52 -13.00
CA PHE A 89 -28.95 -25.27 -11.89
C PHE A 89 -29.69 -24.67 -10.68
N ILE A 90 -29.61 -25.33 -9.53
CA ILE A 90 -30.22 -24.87 -8.28
C ILE A 90 -29.12 -24.57 -7.27
N LEU A 91 -29.13 -23.34 -6.74
CA LEU A 91 -28.20 -22.93 -5.69
C LEU A 91 -28.52 -23.68 -4.38
N PRO A 92 -27.54 -24.34 -3.73
CA PRO A 92 -27.76 -25.02 -2.46
C PRO A 92 -28.22 -24.06 -1.35
N GLU A 93 -29.10 -24.54 -0.47
CA GLU A 93 -29.74 -23.76 0.61
C GLU A 93 -28.75 -23.13 1.61
N LYS A 94 -27.54 -23.70 1.76
CA LYS A 94 -26.51 -23.21 2.68
C LYS A 94 -25.69 -22.04 2.14
N PHE A 95 -26.02 -21.53 0.96
CA PHE A 95 -25.29 -20.40 0.38
C PHE A 95 -25.80 -19.08 0.97
N GLN A 96 -24.98 -18.44 1.79
CA GLN A 96 -25.27 -17.15 2.42
C GLN A 96 -24.16 -16.14 2.09
N PRO A 97 -24.46 -14.82 2.07
CA PRO A 97 -23.47 -13.78 1.85
C PRO A 97 -22.38 -13.81 2.94
N LEU A 98 -21.15 -13.45 2.57
CA LEU A 98 -19.94 -13.69 3.36
C LEU A 98 -19.74 -12.74 4.56
N TYR A 99 -20.52 -11.66 4.69
CA TYR A 99 -20.29 -10.66 5.74
C TYR A 99 -21.19 -10.86 6.96
N THR A 100 -20.65 -10.52 8.13
CA THR A 100 -21.32 -10.55 9.44
C THR A 100 -21.24 -9.18 10.08
N GLU A 101 -21.97 -8.96 11.18
CA GLU A 101 -21.95 -7.69 11.94
C GLU A 101 -20.55 -7.28 12.42
N ASN A 102 -19.66 -8.26 12.63
CA ASN A 102 -18.29 -8.04 13.11
C ASN A 102 -17.25 -7.88 11.98
N THR A 103 -17.66 -7.96 10.70
CA THR A 103 -16.71 -7.91 9.58
C THR A 103 -15.97 -6.57 9.53
N THR A 104 -16.66 -5.44 9.76
CA THR A 104 -16.06 -4.10 9.80
C THR A 104 -14.99 -3.98 10.88
N ASN A 105 -15.28 -4.50 12.08
CA ASN A 105 -14.34 -4.53 13.20
C ASN A 105 -13.12 -5.40 12.87
N GLY A 106 -13.34 -6.56 12.25
CA GLY A 106 -12.26 -7.46 11.83
C GLY A 106 -11.32 -6.83 10.79
N ILE A 107 -11.87 -6.14 9.78
CA ILE A 107 -11.07 -5.42 8.78
C ILE A 107 -10.25 -4.31 9.46
N THR A 108 -10.86 -3.59 10.40
CA THR A 108 -10.17 -2.53 11.15
C THR A 108 -8.97 -3.07 11.91
N LEU A 109 -9.09 -4.23 12.56
CA LEU A 109 -8.02 -4.87 13.32
C LEU A 109 -6.79 -5.24 12.47
N LEU A 110 -6.95 -5.47 11.16
CA LEU A 110 -5.82 -5.75 10.26
C LEU A 110 -4.81 -4.60 10.20
N TRP A 111 -5.29 -3.36 10.35
CA TRP A 111 -4.50 -2.14 10.20
C TRP A 111 -4.10 -1.47 11.53
N VAL A 112 -4.35 -2.14 12.67
CA VAL A 112 -3.95 -1.61 13.99
C VAL A 112 -2.49 -1.92 14.28
N SER A 113 -1.85 -1.07 15.08
CA SER A 113 -0.50 -1.32 15.59
C SER A 113 -0.39 -2.65 16.36
N ARG A 114 0.79 -3.26 16.33
CA ARG A 114 1.10 -4.38 17.25
C ARG A 114 0.90 -3.92 18.70
N PRO A 115 0.31 -4.77 19.57
CA PRO A 115 -0.01 -6.18 19.38
C PRO A 115 -1.43 -6.46 18.83
N PHE A 116 -2.24 -5.44 18.56
CA PHE A 116 -3.68 -5.61 18.34
C PHE A 116 -4.07 -6.19 16.97
N ASN A 117 -3.15 -6.18 16.00
CA ASN A 117 -3.32 -6.88 14.72
C ASN A 117 -3.01 -8.38 14.79
N LEU A 118 -2.68 -8.91 15.97
CA LEU A 118 -2.38 -10.31 16.19
C LEU A 118 -3.57 -10.99 16.87
N SER A 119 -3.82 -12.24 16.52
CA SER A 119 -4.73 -13.09 17.29
C SER A 119 -3.99 -13.67 18.50
N PHE A 120 -4.72 -13.95 19.59
CA PHE A 120 -4.13 -14.47 20.82
C PHE A 120 -3.23 -15.71 20.60
N TRP A 121 -3.60 -16.56 19.63
CA TRP A 121 -2.87 -17.78 19.28
C TRP A 121 -1.56 -17.57 18.51
N SER A 122 -1.36 -16.40 17.87
CA SER A 122 -0.10 -16.12 17.15
C SER A 122 1.03 -15.63 18.05
N ASN A 123 0.74 -15.27 19.31
CA ASN A 123 1.76 -14.90 20.31
C ASN A 123 2.33 -16.13 21.06
N THR A 124 1.81 -17.33 20.80
CA THR A 124 2.21 -18.58 21.44
C THR A 124 3.08 -19.43 20.51
N THR A 125 4.07 -18.82 19.85
CA THR A 125 5.18 -19.57 19.27
C THR A 125 6.31 -19.64 20.31
N TRP A 126 6.60 -20.87 20.73
CA TRP A 126 7.59 -21.29 21.70
C TRP A 126 8.95 -20.56 21.58
N ASN A 127 9.44 -20.05 22.72
CA ASN A 127 10.88 -19.89 22.96
C ASN A 127 11.49 -21.27 23.21
#